data_AF-D8JBT6-F1
#
_entry.id   AF-D8JBT6-F1
#
_cell.length_a   1.000
_cell.length_b   1.000
_cell.length_c   1.000
_cell.angle_alpha   90.00
_cell.angle_beta   90.00
_cell.angle_gamma   90.00
#
_symmetry.space_group_name_H-M   'P 1'
#
loop_
_entity.id
_entity.type
_entity.pdbx_description
1 polymer ?
#
loop_
_entity_poly.entity_id
_entity_poly.type
_entity_poly.pdbx_seq_one_letter_code
_entity_poly.pdbx_strand_id
1 'polypeptide(L)'
;MESYRSDRIPELPSLSSGVYLLDSDSVRGPLHTLVLDHILTTRGPAYWVDTHGHVTTHLLARLAPDPQVLDRIRVARGFTAFQHYGLTETLSTMVDDTASLIICPAIDGLYRDDALREDDRQAMLVRALAMLSGVAREYDLTVVLTRTRKDAFSEPITNAAGDIIACEQTRMGPRFHSDGFETLVYPLGNGQLQTTLAFWERILEARQPVYDAAQAGLQSPEVPADGSY
;
A
#
# COMPACT_ATOMS: atom_id res chain seq x y z
N MET A 1 -20.22 -16.90 -34.93
CA MET A 1 -20.56 -15.60 -34.29
C MET A 1 -20.27 -15.77 -32.81
N GLU A 2 -18.99 -15.79 -32.45
CA GLU A 2 -18.53 -15.93 -31.05
C GLU A 2 -18.02 -14.58 -30.59
N SER A 3 -18.83 -13.90 -29.79
CA SER A 3 -18.39 -12.70 -29.09
C SER A 3 -17.68 -13.15 -27.82
N TYR A 4 -16.35 -13.21 -27.90
CA TYR A 4 -15.48 -13.36 -26.74
C TYR A 4 -15.59 -12.07 -25.90
N ARG A 5 -16.57 -12.02 -24.99
CA ARG A 5 -16.54 -11.03 -23.90
C ARG A 5 -15.40 -11.42 -22.98
N SER A 6 -14.21 -10.91 -23.29
CA SER A 6 -13.12 -10.85 -22.33
C SER A 6 -13.61 -9.96 -21.18
N ASP A 7 -14.02 -10.59 -20.07
CA ASP A 7 -14.12 -9.92 -18.78
C ASP A 7 -12.70 -9.48 -18.41
N ARG A 8 -12.25 -8.36 -19.00
CA ARG A 8 -10.98 -7.75 -18.63
C ARG A 8 -11.12 -7.29 -17.19
N ILE A 9 -10.48 -8.02 -16.29
CA ILE A 9 -10.30 -7.61 -14.90
C ILE A 9 -9.68 -6.21 -14.92
N PRO A 10 -10.24 -5.24 -14.17
CA PRO A 10 -9.66 -3.91 -14.10
C PRO A 10 -8.26 -3.98 -13.49
N GLU A 11 -7.33 -3.24 -14.05
CA GLU A 11 -5.94 -3.21 -13.59
C GLU A 11 -5.75 -2.17 -12.47
N LEU A 12 -4.68 -2.35 -11.69
CA LEU A 12 -4.20 -1.41 -10.68
C LEU A 12 -2.81 -0.91 -11.07
N PRO A 13 -2.41 0.31 -10.67
CA PRO A 13 -1.05 0.77 -10.93
C PRO A 13 -0.07 -0.15 -10.20
N SER A 14 0.89 -0.69 -10.95
CA SER A 14 1.98 -1.48 -10.37
C SER A 14 2.96 -0.58 -9.64
N LEU A 15 3.43 -1.01 -8.48
CA LEU A 15 4.46 -0.30 -7.72
C LEU A 15 5.82 -0.95 -7.94
N SER A 16 6.82 -0.17 -8.35
CA SER A 16 8.22 -0.58 -8.33
C SER A 16 8.90 -0.16 -7.02
N SER A 17 10.21 -0.35 -6.91
CA SER A 17 10.98 0.24 -5.81
C SER A 17 10.91 1.77 -5.86
N GLY A 18 10.99 2.40 -4.68
CA GLY A 18 10.91 3.86 -4.55
C GLY A 18 9.72 4.34 -3.72
N VAL A 19 9.56 5.67 -3.68
CA VAL A 19 8.56 6.35 -2.84
C VAL A 19 7.39 6.85 -3.68
N TYR A 20 6.19 6.42 -3.33
CA TYR A 20 4.94 6.79 -3.97
C TYR A 20 4.09 7.67 -3.05
N LEU A 21 3.49 8.71 -3.59
CA LEU A 21 2.42 9.46 -2.93
C LEU A 21 1.08 9.06 -3.53
N LEU A 22 0.21 8.42 -2.75
CA LEU A 22 -1.20 8.23 -3.10
C LEU A 22 -1.99 9.49 -2.71
N ASP A 23 -2.46 10.22 -3.72
CA ASP A 23 -3.27 11.43 -3.58
C ASP A 23 -4.73 11.07 -3.85
N SER A 24 -5.57 11.04 -2.80
CA SER A 24 -6.97 10.63 -2.92
C SER A 24 -7.87 11.33 -1.91
N ASP A 25 -9.07 11.70 -2.35
CA ASP A 25 -10.11 12.26 -1.48
C ASP A 25 -10.67 11.24 -0.47
N SER A 26 -10.57 9.94 -0.80
CA SER A 26 -10.97 8.84 0.07
C SER A 26 -9.83 7.84 0.17
N VAL A 27 -8.93 8.05 1.13
CA VAL A 27 -7.65 7.33 1.20
C VAL A 27 -7.84 5.84 1.49
N ARG A 28 -8.73 5.46 2.42
CA ARG A 28 -8.72 4.11 3.02
C ARG A 28 -8.93 2.98 1.99
N GLY A 29 -9.97 3.06 1.17
CA GLY A 29 -10.26 2.01 0.17
C GLY A 29 -9.11 1.83 -0.85
N PRO A 30 -8.78 2.88 -1.63
CA PRO A 30 -7.67 2.87 -2.58
C PRO A 30 -6.34 2.43 -1.97
N LEU A 31 -5.99 2.92 -0.78
CA LEU A 31 -4.75 2.52 -0.10
C LEU A 31 -4.76 1.03 0.23
N HIS A 32 -5.82 0.51 0.84
CA HIS A 32 -5.91 -0.91 1.22
C HIS A 32 -5.83 -1.82 0.00
N THR A 33 -6.51 -1.46 -1.09
CA THR A 33 -6.48 -2.22 -2.33
C THR A 33 -5.10 -2.22 -2.96
N LEU A 34 -4.44 -1.05 -3.05
CA LEU A 34 -3.10 -0.93 -3.61
C LEU A 34 -2.07 -1.73 -2.79
N VAL A 35 -2.19 -1.68 -1.45
CA VAL A 35 -1.33 -2.43 -0.54
C VAL A 35 -1.54 -3.94 -0.71
N LEU A 36 -2.79 -4.42 -0.77
CA LEU A 36 -3.07 -5.85 -0.95
C LEU A 36 -2.61 -6.35 -2.33
N ASP A 37 -2.82 -5.58 -3.39
CA ASP A 37 -2.35 -5.88 -4.74
C ASP A 37 -0.82 -6.11 -4.78
N HIS A 38 -0.08 -5.21 -4.15
CA HIS A 38 1.38 -5.29 -4.06
C HIS A 38 1.82 -6.49 -3.21
N ILE A 39 1.18 -6.74 -2.07
CA ILE A 39 1.53 -7.88 -1.22
C ILE A 39 1.24 -9.21 -1.92
N LEU A 40 0.16 -9.31 -2.68
CA LEU A 40 -0.18 -10.52 -3.46
C LEU A 40 0.85 -10.82 -4.56
N THR A 41 1.53 -9.80 -5.08
CA THR A 41 2.46 -9.91 -6.21
C THR A 41 3.94 -9.88 -5.79
N THR A 42 4.23 -9.62 -4.52
CA THR A 42 5.58 -9.58 -3.96
C THR A 42 5.77 -10.60 -2.84
N ARG A 43 7.02 -10.86 -2.45
CA ARG A 43 7.40 -11.69 -1.29
C ARG A 43 7.92 -10.80 -0.18
N GLY A 44 7.74 -11.20 1.09
CA GLY A 44 8.25 -10.46 2.25
C GLY A 44 7.19 -9.78 3.12
N PRO A 45 7.57 -9.32 4.33
CA PRO A 45 6.67 -8.56 5.18
C PRO A 45 6.41 -7.15 4.65
N ALA A 46 5.22 -6.64 4.92
CA ALA A 46 4.85 -5.25 4.74
C ALA A 46 4.74 -4.56 6.11
N TYR A 47 5.28 -3.35 6.23
CA TYR A 47 5.29 -2.59 7.47
C TYR A 47 4.36 -1.39 7.37
N TRP A 48 3.33 -1.35 8.21
CA TRP A 48 2.36 -0.25 8.25
C TRP A 48 2.59 0.60 9.50
N VAL A 49 3.12 1.82 9.30
CA VAL A 49 3.27 2.83 10.35
C VAL A 49 2.03 3.71 10.34
N ASP A 50 1.05 3.32 11.14
CA ASP A 50 -0.28 3.89 11.11
C ASP A 50 -0.36 5.16 11.96
N THR A 51 -1.01 6.16 11.39
CA THR A 51 -1.54 7.33 12.10
C THR A 51 -3.05 7.35 11.91
N HIS A 52 -3.81 7.96 12.83
CA HIS A 52 -5.26 8.23 12.65
C HIS A 52 -6.16 7.02 12.32
N GLY A 53 -5.69 5.78 12.53
CA GLY A 53 -6.48 4.58 12.26
C GLY A 53 -6.78 4.36 10.78
N HIS A 54 -5.81 4.60 9.89
CA HIS A 54 -5.95 4.31 8.47
C HIS A 54 -5.87 2.80 8.19
N VAL A 55 -5.16 2.03 9.01
CA VAL A 55 -5.23 0.57 9.00
C VAL A 55 -6.48 0.09 9.74
N THR A 56 -7.35 -0.61 9.03
CA THR A 56 -8.59 -1.17 9.58
C THR A 56 -8.68 -2.65 9.25
N THR A 57 -8.60 -3.50 10.28
CA THR A 57 -8.65 -4.97 10.14
C THR A 57 -9.90 -5.42 9.40
N HIS A 58 -11.05 -4.81 9.67
CA HIS A 58 -12.30 -5.16 8.99
C HIS A 58 -12.23 -4.92 7.48
N LEU A 59 -11.60 -3.82 7.02
CA LEU A 59 -11.52 -3.54 5.60
C LEU A 59 -10.48 -4.44 4.92
N LEU A 60 -9.32 -4.63 5.54
CA LEU A 60 -8.31 -5.56 5.05
C LEU A 60 -8.84 -6.99 4.94
N ALA A 61 -9.51 -7.51 5.99
CA ALA A 61 -10.07 -8.86 5.99
C ALA A 61 -11.23 -9.03 5.00
N ARG A 62 -11.94 -7.95 4.69
CA ARG A 62 -13.00 -7.98 3.67
C ARG A 62 -12.43 -7.97 2.25
N LEU A 63 -11.35 -7.22 2.02
CA LEU A 63 -10.73 -7.07 0.70
C LEU A 63 -9.75 -8.20 0.37
N ALA A 64 -9.12 -8.79 1.38
CA ALA A 64 -8.12 -9.83 1.17
C ALA A 64 -8.76 -11.10 0.59
N PRO A 65 -8.27 -11.60 -0.54
CA PRO A 65 -8.76 -12.84 -1.13
C PRO A 65 -8.42 -14.08 -0.29
N ASP A 66 -7.32 -14.01 0.48
CA ASP A 66 -6.92 -15.02 1.45
C ASP A 66 -6.50 -14.34 2.77
N PRO A 67 -7.07 -14.74 3.93
CA PRO A 67 -6.65 -14.25 5.24
C PRO A 67 -5.15 -14.37 5.55
N GLN A 68 -4.46 -15.39 5.01
CA GLN A 68 -3.03 -15.59 5.25
C GLN A 68 -2.15 -14.46 4.68
N VAL A 69 -2.64 -13.74 3.66
CA VAL A 69 -1.97 -12.56 3.12
C VAL A 69 -1.78 -11.50 4.21
N LEU A 70 -2.71 -11.42 5.17
CA LEU A 70 -2.67 -10.44 6.24
C LEU A 70 -1.59 -10.72 7.28
N ASP A 71 -1.13 -11.98 7.41
CA ASP A 71 -0.04 -12.35 8.34
C ASP A 71 1.29 -11.67 7.97
N ARG A 72 1.41 -11.20 6.72
CA ARG A 72 2.57 -10.45 6.24
C ARG A 72 2.53 -8.97 6.63
N ILE A 73 1.41 -8.45 7.10
CA ILE A 73 1.25 -7.03 7.44
C ILE A 73 1.57 -6.82 8.92
N ARG A 74 2.71 -6.18 9.18
CA ARG A 74 3.15 -5.77 10.52
C ARG A 74 2.72 -4.34 10.78
N VAL A 75 1.91 -4.11 11.81
CA VAL A 75 1.34 -2.79 12.11
C VAL A 75 1.98 -2.20 13.36
N ALA A 76 2.43 -0.96 13.27
CA ALA A 76 2.78 -0.14 14.42
C ALA A 76 1.96 1.16 14.40
N ARG A 77 1.47 1.61 15.56
CA ARG A 77 0.61 2.80 15.68
C ARG A 77 1.28 3.90 16.49
N GLY A 78 1.39 5.07 15.88
CA GLY A 78 1.76 6.31 16.57
C GLY A 78 0.51 7.10 16.94
N PHE A 79 0.45 7.62 18.16
CA PHE A 79 -0.62 8.51 18.62
C PHE A 79 -0.16 9.96 18.82
N THR A 80 1.15 10.20 18.69
CA THR A 80 1.79 11.52 18.79
C THR A 80 2.89 11.64 17.74
N ALA A 81 3.27 12.87 17.39
CA ALA A 81 4.36 13.11 16.44
C ALA A 81 5.68 12.43 16.86
N PHE A 82 6.02 12.47 18.15
CA PHE A 82 7.22 11.81 18.69
C PHE A 82 7.15 10.29 18.56
N GLN A 83 6.01 9.68 18.85
CA GLN A 83 5.84 8.22 18.69
C GLN A 83 5.94 7.83 17.22
N HIS A 84 5.27 8.56 16.32
CA HIS A 84 5.36 8.29 14.89
C HIS A 84 6.79 8.44 14.36
N TYR A 85 7.48 9.51 14.74
CA TYR A 85 8.89 9.71 14.41
C TYR A 85 9.78 8.57 14.93
N GLY A 86 9.62 8.17 16.20
CA GLY A 86 10.36 7.05 16.78
C GLY A 86 10.06 5.70 16.10
N LEU A 87 8.83 5.50 15.63
CA LEU A 87 8.48 4.32 14.82
C LEU A 87 9.20 4.33 13.47
N THR A 88 9.35 5.49 12.82
CA THR A 88 10.13 5.59 11.56
C THR A 88 11.63 5.37 11.77
N GLU A 89 12.20 5.82 12.90
CA GLU A 89 13.60 5.52 13.27
C GLU A 89 13.80 4.03 13.57
N THR A 90 12.85 3.42 14.29
CA THR A 90 12.90 1.99 14.57
C THR A 90 12.78 1.18 13.29
N LEU A 91 11.88 1.60 12.38
CA LEU A 91 11.68 0.93 11.11
C LEU A 91 12.92 1.00 10.23
N SER A 92 13.59 2.15 10.14
CA SER A 92 14.78 2.31 9.32
C SER A 92 15.99 1.50 9.79
N THR A 93 15.97 1.01 11.03
CA THR A 93 17.01 0.15 11.59
C THR A 93 16.62 -1.34 11.63
N MET A 94 15.32 -1.65 11.55
CA MET A 94 14.79 -3.02 11.59
C MET A 94 14.63 -3.64 10.20
N VAL A 95 14.30 -2.83 9.19
CA VAL A 95 14.01 -3.31 7.84
C VAL A 95 15.28 -3.80 7.15
N ASP A 96 15.14 -4.88 6.39
CA ASP A 96 16.17 -5.48 5.54
C ASP A 96 15.64 -5.70 4.11
N ASP A 97 16.47 -6.32 3.26
CA ASP A 97 16.18 -6.64 1.86
C ASP A 97 15.05 -7.67 1.66
N THR A 98 14.55 -8.28 2.72
CA THR A 98 13.42 -9.21 2.65
C THR A 98 12.07 -8.50 2.71
N ALA A 99 12.04 -7.24 3.16
CA ALA A 99 10.80 -6.46 3.22
C ALA A 99 10.26 -6.18 1.81
N SER A 100 8.93 -6.05 1.70
CA SER A 100 8.28 -5.83 0.40
C SER A 100 7.66 -4.45 0.26
N LEU A 101 7.29 -3.82 1.38
CA LEU A 101 6.51 -2.59 1.39
C LEU A 101 6.57 -1.87 2.74
N ILE A 102 6.68 -0.54 2.72
CA ILE A 102 6.36 0.33 3.86
C ILE A 102 5.14 1.18 3.51
N ILE A 103 4.19 1.29 4.45
CA ILE A 103 2.98 2.09 4.31
C ILE A 103 2.97 3.15 5.44
N CYS A 104 2.93 4.42 5.07
CA CYS A 104 2.82 5.54 6.00
C CYS A 104 1.66 6.46 5.59
N PRO A 105 0.41 6.10 5.97
CA PRO A 105 -0.74 6.94 5.67
C PRO A 105 -0.75 8.19 6.54
N ALA A 106 -1.23 9.29 5.96
CA ALA A 106 -1.36 10.59 6.61
C ALA A 106 -0.06 10.96 7.35
N ILE A 107 1.09 10.80 6.67
CA ILE A 107 2.41 10.89 7.28
C ILE A 107 2.66 12.25 7.95
N ASP A 108 1.99 13.30 7.47
CA ASP A 108 2.04 14.64 8.01
C ASP A 108 1.06 14.90 9.15
N GLY A 109 0.07 14.03 9.36
CA GLY A 109 -1.08 14.29 10.22
C GLY A 109 -0.68 14.66 11.65
N LEU A 110 0.10 13.80 12.31
CA LEU A 110 0.51 14.03 13.70
C LEU A 110 1.50 15.20 13.84
N TYR A 111 2.24 15.53 12.79
CA TYR A 111 3.16 16.68 12.79
C TYR A 111 2.42 18.01 12.61
N ARG A 112 1.16 18.00 12.15
CA ARG A 112 0.35 19.21 12.03
C ARG A 112 -0.28 19.63 13.36
N ASP A 113 -0.38 18.72 14.31
CA ASP A 113 -1.00 18.98 15.61
C ASP A 113 -0.28 20.08 16.39
N ASP A 114 -1.03 20.78 17.24
CA ASP A 114 -0.50 21.93 17.99
C ASP A 114 0.42 21.58 19.16
N ALA A 115 0.71 20.29 19.36
CA ALA A 115 1.58 19.79 20.41
C ALA A 115 3.08 20.09 20.17
N LEU A 116 3.47 20.46 18.95
CA LEU A 116 4.85 20.76 18.57
C LEU A 116 5.06 22.25 18.31
N ARG A 117 6.30 22.71 18.52
CA ARG A 117 6.74 24.03 18.04
C ARG A 117 6.78 24.03 16.52
N GLU A 118 6.45 25.16 15.90
CA GLU A 118 6.34 25.29 14.44
C GLU A 118 7.60 24.81 13.71
N ASP A 119 8.79 25.24 14.16
CA ASP A 119 10.07 24.81 13.59
C ASP A 119 10.31 23.29 13.70
N ASP A 120 9.83 22.67 14.79
CA ASP A 120 10.01 21.24 15.03
C ASP A 120 9.09 20.39 14.14
N ARG A 121 7.85 20.87 13.87
CA ARG A 121 6.85 20.15 13.06
C ARG A 121 7.40 19.77 11.70
N GLN A 122 7.85 20.75 10.92
CA GLN A 122 8.33 20.53 9.57
C GLN A 122 9.68 19.79 9.58
N ALA A 123 10.57 20.12 10.52
CA ALA A 123 11.87 19.47 10.61
C ALA A 123 11.76 17.97 10.93
N MET A 124 10.83 17.56 11.81
CA MET A 124 10.57 16.16 12.09
C MET A 124 9.97 15.41 10.89
N LEU A 125 9.00 16.01 10.20
CA LEU A 125 8.43 15.44 8.97
C LEU A 125 9.51 15.22 7.90
N VAL A 126 10.35 16.23 7.64
CA VAL A 126 11.44 16.13 6.65
C VAL A 126 12.43 15.01 7.02
N ARG A 127 12.80 14.89 8.30
CA ARG A 127 13.67 13.80 8.77
C ARG A 127 13.03 12.42 8.60
N ALA A 128 11.74 12.29 8.93
CA ALA A 128 11.01 11.04 8.72
C ALA A 128 10.98 10.62 7.24
N LEU A 129 10.70 11.58 6.35
CA LEU A 129 10.75 11.35 4.90
C LEU A 129 12.15 10.95 4.43
N ALA A 130 13.20 11.62 4.92
CA ALA A 130 14.57 11.29 4.57
C ALA A 130 14.96 9.86 4.99
N MET A 131 14.53 9.41 6.17
CA MET A 131 14.75 8.02 6.61
C MET A 131 14.03 7.02 5.70
N LEU A 132 12.76 7.27 5.38
CA LEU A 132 11.97 6.40 4.51
C LEU A 132 12.55 6.34 3.08
N SER A 133 12.93 7.48 2.51
CA SER A 133 13.60 7.54 1.21
C SER A 133 14.99 6.89 1.24
N GLY A 134 15.69 6.92 2.38
CA GLY A 134 16.96 6.22 2.58
C GLY A 134 16.78 4.71 2.47
N VAL A 135 15.89 4.15 3.29
CA VAL A 135 15.56 2.71 3.30
C VAL A 135 15.05 2.25 1.94
N ALA A 136 14.19 3.05 1.28
CA ALA A 136 13.69 2.75 -0.06
C ALA A 136 14.81 2.55 -1.09
N ARG A 137 15.86 3.38 -1.01
CA ARG A 137 17.01 3.31 -1.92
C ARG A 137 18.00 2.22 -1.53
N GLU A 138 18.18 2.00 -0.22
CA GLU A 138 19.14 1.02 0.29
C GLU A 138 18.72 -0.42 -0.04
N TYR A 139 17.43 -0.72 0.06
CA TYR A 139 16.89 -2.07 -0.09
C TYR A 139 16.00 -2.25 -1.33
N ASP A 140 16.00 -1.30 -2.27
CA ASP A 140 15.08 -1.27 -3.41
C ASP A 140 13.61 -1.50 -2.98
N LEU A 141 13.22 -0.86 -1.88
CA LEU A 141 11.92 -1.07 -1.25
C LEU A 141 10.87 -0.11 -1.81
N THR A 142 9.64 -0.61 -1.93
CA THR A 142 8.46 0.23 -2.19
C THR A 142 8.00 0.91 -0.89
N VAL A 143 7.79 2.23 -0.93
CA VAL A 143 7.20 3.03 0.15
C VAL A 143 5.96 3.75 -0.36
N VAL A 144 4.82 3.56 0.28
CA VAL A 144 3.57 4.26 -0.06
C VAL A 144 3.21 5.24 1.05
N LEU A 145 3.17 6.51 0.68
CA LEU A 145 2.80 7.63 1.53
C LEU A 145 1.41 8.13 1.16
N THR A 146 0.69 8.65 2.16
CA THR A 146 -0.46 9.53 1.91
C THR A 146 -0.33 10.78 2.76
N ARG A 147 -1.05 11.84 2.39
CA ARG A 147 -1.08 13.10 3.13
C ARG A 147 -2.49 13.43 3.61
N THR A 148 -2.57 14.18 4.70
CA THR A 148 -3.86 14.66 5.24
C THR A 148 -4.48 15.76 4.38
N ARG A 149 -3.66 16.65 3.81
CA ARG A 149 -4.09 17.72 2.89
C ARG A 149 -2.93 18.24 2.04
N LYS A 150 -3.26 18.88 0.92
CA LYS A 150 -2.31 19.56 0.03
C LYS A 150 -2.17 21.04 0.41
N ASP A 151 -1.06 21.39 1.03
CA ASP A 151 -0.64 22.76 1.37
C ASP A 151 0.91 22.85 1.46
N ALA A 152 1.44 24.03 1.79
CA ALA A 152 2.88 24.28 1.92
C ALA A 152 3.59 23.30 2.88
N PHE A 153 2.92 22.92 3.98
CA PHE A 153 3.47 21.97 4.95
C PHE A 153 3.62 20.55 4.38
N SER A 154 2.76 20.17 3.42
CA SER A 154 2.84 18.86 2.73
C SER A 154 3.81 18.83 1.55
N GLU A 155 4.39 19.96 1.13
CA GLU A 155 5.31 20.02 -0.02
C GLU A 155 6.49 19.04 0.09
N PRO A 156 7.14 18.86 1.26
CA PRO A 156 8.20 17.89 1.41
C PRO A 156 7.77 16.45 1.05
N ILE A 157 6.50 16.09 1.26
CA ILE A 157 5.97 14.76 0.93
C ILE A 157 5.94 14.57 -0.59
N THR A 158 5.47 15.59 -1.31
CA THR A 158 5.48 15.58 -2.78
C THR A 158 6.90 15.56 -3.33
N ASN A 159 7.83 16.30 -2.71
CA ASN A 159 9.24 16.32 -3.14
C ASN A 159 9.97 15.00 -2.87
N ALA A 160 9.56 14.26 -1.82
CA ALA A 160 10.13 12.96 -1.48
C ALA A 160 9.59 11.82 -2.36
N ALA A 161 8.38 11.98 -2.92
CA ALA A 161 7.78 11.01 -3.82
C ALA A 161 8.46 11.05 -5.19
N GLY A 162 8.91 9.88 -5.66
CA GLY A 162 9.36 9.70 -7.04
C GLY A 162 8.19 9.69 -8.02
N ASP A 163 7.05 9.16 -7.57
CA ASP A 163 5.82 9.07 -8.35
C ASP A 163 4.58 9.46 -7.53
N ILE A 164 3.60 10.05 -8.20
CA ILE A 164 2.29 10.39 -7.61
C ILE A 164 1.22 9.56 -8.28
N ILE A 165 0.45 8.84 -7.46
CA ILE A 165 -0.72 8.08 -7.87
C ILE A 165 -1.94 8.89 -7.42
N ALA A 166 -2.63 9.53 -8.36
CA ALA A 166 -3.91 10.16 -8.10
C ALA A 166 -5.02 9.10 -8.09
N CYS A 167 -5.94 9.19 -7.13
CA CYS A 167 -7.14 8.37 -7.10
C CYS A 167 -8.39 9.23 -6.88
N GLU A 168 -9.16 9.42 -7.95
CA GLU A 168 -10.43 10.16 -7.93
C GLU A 168 -11.59 9.20 -7.66
N GLN A 169 -12.52 9.57 -6.79
CA GLN A 169 -13.77 8.81 -6.62
C GLN A 169 -14.77 9.22 -7.70
N THR A 170 -15.07 8.31 -8.63
CA THR A 170 -16.09 8.54 -9.66
C THR A 170 -17.40 7.84 -9.31
N ARG A 171 -18.48 8.17 -10.03
CA ARG A 171 -19.75 7.42 -9.96
C ARG A 171 -19.62 5.93 -10.28
N MET A 172 -18.56 5.55 -11.00
CA MET A 172 -18.26 4.17 -11.40
C MET A 172 -17.28 3.48 -10.44
N GLY A 173 -16.83 4.22 -9.43
CA GLY A 173 -15.81 3.83 -8.49
C GLY A 173 -14.50 4.59 -8.66
N PRO A 174 -13.51 4.28 -7.81
CA PRO A 174 -12.19 4.90 -7.80
C PRO A 174 -11.45 4.75 -9.13
N ARG A 175 -10.85 5.83 -9.62
CA ARG A 175 -10.03 5.90 -10.85
C ARG A 175 -8.60 6.25 -10.46
N PHE A 176 -7.67 5.33 -10.69
CA PHE A 176 -6.25 5.59 -10.51
C PHE A 176 -5.62 6.21 -11.76
N HIS A 177 -4.72 7.16 -11.56
CA HIS A 177 -3.93 7.82 -12.60
C HIS A 177 -2.51 8.09 -12.11
N SER A 178 -1.50 7.79 -12.92
CA SER A 178 -0.08 8.09 -12.74
C SER A 178 0.58 8.27 -14.13
N ASP A 179 1.84 8.68 -14.19
CA ASP A 179 2.53 9.03 -15.45
C ASP A 179 2.61 7.86 -16.47
N GLY A 180 2.43 6.62 -16.02
CA GLY A 180 2.40 5.41 -16.87
C GLY A 180 1.15 4.54 -16.75
N PHE A 181 0.14 4.96 -15.98
CA PHE A 181 -1.04 4.13 -15.73
C PHE A 181 -2.29 4.98 -15.59
N GLU A 182 -3.36 4.61 -16.30
CA GLU A 182 -4.68 5.17 -16.12
C GLU A 182 -5.73 4.06 -16.09
N THR A 183 -6.69 4.16 -15.16
CA THR A 183 -7.83 3.23 -15.12
C THR A 183 -8.77 3.49 -16.30
N LEU A 184 -8.66 2.69 -17.36
CA LEU A 184 -9.39 2.89 -18.62
C LEU A 184 -10.75 2.17 -18.69
N VAL A 185 -11.01 1.15 -17.86
CA VAL A 185 -12.23 0.31 -17.98
C VAL A 185 -12.80 -0.08 -16.61
N TYR A 186 -14.11 0.10 -16.43
CA TYR A 186 -14.91 -0.52 -15.36
C TYR A 186 -15.84 -1.57 -15.99
N PRO A 187 -15.59 -2.88 -15.84
CA PRO A 187 -16.48 -3.91 -16.35
C PRO A 187 -17.74 -3.97 -15.50
N LEU A 188 -18.79 -3.26 -15.96
CA LEU A 188 -20.15 -3.43 -15.46
C LEU A 188 -20.74 -4.72 -16.03
N GLY A 189 -20.80 -5.77 -15.23
CA GLY A 189 -21.80 -6.82 -15.46
C GLY A 189 -23.20 -6.20 -15.36
N ASN A 190 -24.14 -6.67 -16.19
CA ASN A 190 -25.59 -6.56 -16.06
C ASN A 190 -26.29 -5.19 -15.81
N GLY A 191 -25.63 -4.04 -15.98
CA GLY A 191 -26.28 -2.73 -15.93
C GLY A 191 -26.63 -2.23 -14.52
N GLN A 192 -26.01 -2.82 -13.49
CA GLN A 192 -26.11 -2.34 -12.11
C GLN A 192 -24.82 -1.62 -11.68
N LEU A 193 -24.97 -0.58 -10.86
CA LEU A 193 -23.87 0.19 -10.28
C LEU A 193 -23.15 -0.68 -9.23
N GLN A 194 -21.90 -1.06 -9.49
CA GLN A 194 -21.08 -1.77 -8.52
C GLN A 194 -20.53 -0.77 -7.49
N THR A 195 -20.77 -1.03 -6.21
CA THR A 195 -20.21 -0.23 -5.12
C THR A 195 -18.68 -0.46 -5.02
N THR A 196 -17.95 0.55 -4.55
CA THR A 196 -16.49 0.63 -4.60
C THR A 196 -15.75 -0.54 -3.94
N LEU A 197 -16.32 -1.17 -2.91
CA LEU A 197 -15.71 -2.31 -2.22
C LEU A 197 -15.80 -3.61 -3.02
N ALA A 198 -16.97 -3.90 -3.59
CA ALA A 198 -17.15 -5.10 -4.42
C ALA A 198 -16.24 -5.05 -5.66
N PHE A 199 -15.95 -3.84 -6.17
CA PHE A 199 -15.04 -3.65 -7.30
C PHE A 199 -13.60 -4.08 -6.95
N TRP A 200 -13.13 -3.73 -5.75
CA TRP A 200 -11.79 -4.10 -5.27
C TRP A 200 -11.64 -5.58 -4.98
N GLU A 201 -12.65 -6.19 -4.33
CA GLU A 201 -12.69 -7.63 -4.05
C GLU A 201 -12.44 -8.41 -5.35
N ARG A 202 -13.12 -8.05 -6.45
CA ARG A 202 -12.94 -8.70 -7.77
C ARG A 202 -11.54 -8.60 -8.34
N ILE A 203 -10.87 -7.46 -8.21
CA ILE A 203 -9.50 -7.28 -8.74
C ILE A 203 -8.53 -8.16 -7.96
N LEU A 204 -8.67 -8.19 -6.63
CA LEU A 204 -7.77 -8.94 -5.75
C LEU A 204 -8.00 -10.45 -5.85
N GLU A 205 -9.26 -10.91 -5.96
CA GLU A 205 -9.61 -12.31 -6.24
C GLU A 205 -8.94 -12.82 -7.52
N ALA A 206 -8.93 -12.01 -8.58
CA ALA A 206 -8.29 -12.37 -9.83
C ALA A 206 -6.75 -12.51 -9.74
N ARG A 207 -6.13 -11.93 -8.71
CA ARG A 207 -4.69 -11.99 -8.47
C ARG A 207 -4.27 -13.08 -7.49
N GLN A 208 -5.22 -13.70 -6.79
CA GLN A 208 -4.96 -14.82 -5.89
C GLN A 208 -4.13 -15.94 -6.53
N PRO A 209 -4.36 -16.39 -7.79
CA PRO A 209 -3.56 -17.47 -8.37
C PRO A 209 -2.07 -17.14 -8.51
N VAL A 210 -1.71 -15.86 -8.68
CA VAL A 210 -0.31 -15.42 -8.73
C VAL A 210 0.35 -15.56 -7.35
N TYR A 211 -0.38 -15.19 -6.30
CA TYR A 211 0.05 -15.39 -4.92
C TYR A 211 0.22 -16.88 -4.60
N ASP A 212 -0.75 -17.73 -4.94
CA ASP A 212 -0.68 -19.17 -4.69
C ASP A 212 0.54 -19.81 -5.37
N ALA A 213 0.83 -19.41 -6.62
CA ALA A 213 2.03 -19.84 -7.34
C ALA A 213 3.32 -19.37 -6.65
N ALA A 214 3.33 -18.13 -6.13
CA ALA A 214 4.46 -17.60 -5.38
C ALA A 214 4.69 -18.34 -4.05
N GLN A 215 3.62 -18.80 -3.38
CA GLN A 215 3.65 -19.60 -2.15
C GLN A 215 4.05 -21.06 -2.39
N ALA A 216 3.55 -21.70 -3.44
CA ALA A 216 3.91 -23.08 -3.77
C ALA A 216 5.43 -23.25 -4.02
N GLY A 217 6.07 -22.22 -4.58
CA GLY A 217 7.54 -22.18 -4.72
C GLY A 217 8.34 -21.99 -3.42
N LEU A 218 7.68 -21.70 -2.28
CA LEU A 218 8.30 -21.66 -0.94
C LEU A 218 8.31 -23.04 -0.27
N GLN A 219 7.47 -23.98 -0.72
CA GLN A 219 7.49 -25.36 -0.26
C GLN A 219 8.60 -26.10 -1.03
N SER A 220 9.77 -26.30 -0.41
CA SER A 220 10.76 -27.27 -0.91
C SER A 220 10.10 -28.66 -1.02
N PRO A 221 10.47 -29.49 -2.02
CA PRO A 221 9.91 -30.83 -2.12
C PRO A 221 10.24 -31.59 -0.84
N GLU A 222 9.21 -32.17 -0.20
CA GLU A 222 9.39 -33.11 0.91
C GLU A 222 10.44 -34.14 0.49
N VAL A 223 11.59 -34.12 1.16
CA VAL A 223 12.58 -35.20 1.05
C VAL A 223 11.92 -36.42 1.68
N PRO A 224 11.63 -37.48 0.92
CA PRO A 224 11.09 -38.70 1.52
C PRO A 224 12.16 -39.25 2.44
N ALA A 225 11.84 -39.37 3.73
CA ALA A 225 12.67 -40.09 4.68
C ALA A 225 12.58 -41.59 4.36
N ASP A 226 13.32 -42.03 3.34
CA ASP A 226 13.64 -43.45 3.16
C ASP A 226 15.07 -43.68 3.64
N GLY A 227 15.17 -43.89 4.95
CA GLY A 227 16.39 -44.26 5.65
C GLY A 227 16.28 -45.69 6.17
N SER A 228 16.30 -46.66 5.25
CA SER A 228 16.55 -48.06 5.56
C SER A 228 18.03 -48.37 5.33
N TYR A 229 18.81 -48.59 6.40
CA TYR A 229 19.84 -49.63 6.60
C TYR A 229 20.74 -49.32 7.80
#